data_AF-A0A143PUH5-F1
#
_entry.id   AF-A0A143PUH5-F1
#
_cell.length_a   1.000
_cell.length_b   1.000
_cell.length_c   1.000
_cell.angle_alpha   90.00
_cell.angle_beta   90.00
_cell.angle_gamma   90.00
#
_symmetry.space_group_name_H-M   'P 1'
#
loop_
_entity.id
_entity.type
_entity.pdbx_description
1 polymer ?
#
loop_
_entity_poly.entity_id
_entity_poly.type
_entity_poly.pdbx_seq_one_letter_code
_entity_poly.pdbx_strand_id
1 'polypeptide(L)'
;MSRMPSVASALGVVALLITSAGPALAGPPLICHPFDIGTAQSLPFGDTQNGWSAWQATLPSYDRSKLVDDTLALLTPRTPVIVRMETLRRASAYSVDDKAIATRLLSALEARTTKMPKTPAEGLASFDYGYLVETYRQLGQRGVAVKATIDGVDGYALVKAALAQMPNDAGIQFAAALITESPATRAQHAEHLQKAKEMAKSDALVARNVATHFAN
;
A
#
# COMPACT_ATOMS: atom_id res chain seq x y z
N MET A 1 -71.07 35.86 16.50
CA MET A 1 -70.00 36.69 15.92
C MET A 1 -68.66 36.18 16.45
N SER A 2 -67.70 36.05 15.53
CA SER A 2 -66.25 35.81 15.70
C SER A 2 -65.76 34.46 16.25
N ARG A 3 -65.25 33.66 15.30
CA ARG A 3 -64.41 32.47 15.44
C ARG A 3 -63.01 32.86 15.92
N MET A 4 -62.45 32.15 16.90
CA MET A 4 -61.01 32.18 17.19
C MET A 4 -60.28 31.22 16.21
N PRO A 5 -59.22 31.65 15.51
CA PRO A 5 -58.35 30.73 14.79
C PRO A 5 -57.32 30.11 15.75
N SER A 6 -57.22 28.79 15.67
CA SER A 6 -56.23 27.95 16.34
C SER A 6 -54.84 28.25 15.77
N VAL A 7 -53.88 28.60 16.62
CA VAL A 7 -52.48 28.81 16.24
C VAL A 7 -51.84 27.42 16.11
N ALA A 8 -51.75 26.93 14.87
CA ALA A 8 -51.01 25.72 14.55
C ALA A 8 -49.51 25.97 14.79
N SER A 9 -48.93 25.20 15.70
CA SER A 9 -47.49 25.18 15.97
C SER A 9 -46.76 24.61 14.75
N ALA A 10 -45.93 25.42 14.10
CA ALA A 10 -45.03 24.97 13.04
C ALA A 10 -43.84 24.22 13.66
N LEU A 11 -43.87 22.89 13.60
CA LEU A 11 -42.72 22.04 13.89
C LEU A 11 -41.68 22.18 12.77
N GLY A 12 -40.59 22.88 13.06
CA GLY A 12 -39.42 22.96 12.20
C GLY A 12 -38.67 21.62 12.19
N VAL A 13 -38.51 21.04 10.99
CA VAL A 13 -37.60 19.90 10.78
C VAL A 13 -36.28 20.46 10.30
N VAL A 14 -35.31 20.56 11.21
CA VAL A 14 -33.90 20.77 10.85
C VAL A 14 -33.35 19.40 10.45
N ALA A 15 -33.22 19.15 9.15
CA ALA A 15 -32.56 17.96 8.63
C ALA A 15 -31.05 18.09 8.88
N LEU A 16 -30.56 17.40 9.91
CA LEU A 16 -29.14 17.29 10.22
C LEU A 16 -28.48 16.40 9.15
N LEU A 17 -27.84 17.02 8.16
CA LEU A 17 -26.97 16.33 7.20
C LEU A 17 -25.73 15.85 7.95
N ILE A 18 -25.77 14.60 8.43
CA ILE A 18 -24.58 13.92 8.95
C ILE A 18 -23.74 13.52 7.74
N THR A 19 -22.82 14.40 7.33
CA THR A 19 -21.76 14.03 6.40
C THR A 19 -20.75 13.18 7.16
N SER A 20 -20.74 11.87 6.88
CA SER A 20 -19.68 10.98 7.36
C SER A 20 -18.37 11.35 6.64
N ALA A 21 -17.62 12.27 7.24
CA ALA A 21 -16.21 12.45 6.92
C ALA A 21 -15.48 11.21 7.45
N GLY A 22 -15.32 10.20 6.58
CA GLY A 22 -14.41 9.09 6.87
C GLY A 22 -13.01 9.63 7.18
N PRO A 23 -12.21 8.95 8.01
CA PRO A 23 -10.84 9.35 8.27
C PRO A 23 -10.10 9.42 6.93
N ALA A 24 -9.74 10.62 6.50
CA ALA A 24 -8.84 10.78 5.37
C ALA A 24 -7.50 10.17 5.78
N LEU A 25 -7.11 9.06 5.14
CA LEU A 25 -5.79 8.47 5.28
C LEU A 25 -4.76 9.55 4.92
N ALA A 26 -4.09 10.07 5.95
CA ALA A 26 -3.19 11.21 5.80
C ALA A 26 -1.82 10.74 5.27
N GLY A 27 -1.72 10.54 3.96
CA GLY A 27 -0.45 10.35 3.26
C GLY A 27 -0.50 9.30 2.14
N PRO A 28 0.58 9.18 1.34
CA PRO A 28 0.65 8.20 0.28
C PRO A 28 0.47 6.77 0.82
N PRO A 29 -0.44 6.00 0.21
CA PRO A 29 -0.93 4.74 0.78
C PRO A 29 0.15 3.66 0.92
N LEU A 30 1.19 3.68 0.10
CA LEU A 30 2.20 2.61 0.08
C LEU A 30 3.23 2.71 1.21
N ILE A 31 3.35 3.87 1.87
CA ILE A 31 4.34 4.09 2.92
C ILE A 31 3.73 4.43 4.27
N CYS A 32 2.67 5.24 4.29
CA CYS A 32 2.16 5.85 5.51
C CYS A 32 1.41 4.88 6.42
N HIS A 33 0.80 3.86 5.85
CA HIS A 33 -0.07 2.94 6.57
C HIS A 33 0.56 1.55 6.62
N PRO A 34 0.80 0.99 7.82
CA PRO A 34 1.25 -0.38 7.97
C PRO A 34 0.19 -1.37 7.46
N PHE A 35 0.65 -2.44 6.83
CA PHE A 35 -0.23 -3.55 6.49
C PHE A 35 -0.30 -4.55 7.65
N ASP A 36 -1.51 -5.05 7.92
CA ASP A 36 -1.70 -6.17 8.85
C ASP A 36 -1.10 -7.42 8.20
N ILE A 37 -0.07 -7.97 8.84
CA ILE A 37 0.62 -9.21 8.41
C ILE A 37 0.30 -10.40 9.32
N GLY A 38 -0.68 -10.28 10.22
CA GLY A 38 -0.97 -11.25 11.27
C GLY A 38 0.25 -11.51 12.15
N THR A 39 0.63 -12.78 12.27
CA THR A 39 1.82 -13.23 13.02
C THR A 39 3.04 -13.46 12.13
N ALA A 40 2.98 -13.09 10.85
CA ALA A 40 4.11 -13.30 9.94
C ALA A 40 5.30 -12.42 10.33
N GLN A 41 6.50 -12.93 10.05
CA GLN A 41 7.73 -12.18 10.28
C GLN A 41 7.98 -11.18 9.14
N SER A 42 8.48 -10.01 9.49
CA SER A 42 9.00 -9.00 8.57
C SER A 42 10.23 -8.33 9.21
N LEU A 43 10.79 -7.30 8.56
CA LEU A 43 11.87 -6.51 9.11
C LEU A 43 11.50 -5.97 10.50
N PRO A 44 12.42 -5.95 11.48
CA PRO A 44 12.16 -5.33 12.77
C PRO A 44 11.67 -3.90 12.59
N PHE A 45 10.65 -3.51 13.33
CA PHE A 45 10.10 -2.16 13.26
C PHE A 45 9.59 -1.77 14.64
N GLY A 46 9.61 -0.47 14.92
CA GLY A 46 9.09 0.11 16.14
C GLY A 46 7.58 0.16 16.16
N ASP A 47 7.06 0.82 17.18
CA ASP A 47 5.63 0.95 17.39
C ASP A 47 4.97 1.83 16.31
N THR A 48 4.08 1.22 15.54
CA THR A 48 3.32 1.88 14.48
C THR A 48 1.98 2.47 14.95
N GLN A 49 1.68 2.43 16.25
CA GLN A 49 0.44 2.98 16.82
C GLN A 49 0.50 4.50 17.07
N ASN A 50 1.69 5.11 17.01
CA ASN A 50 1.92 6.51 17.43
C ASN A 50 1.68 7.59 16.35
N GLY A 51 0.57 7.50 15.62
CA GLY A 51 0.09 8.59 14.76
C GLY A 51 0.99 8.91 13.55
N TRP A 52 1.08 10.20 13.17
CA TRP A 52 1.55 10.62 11.83
C TRP A 52 3.01 10.24 11.49
N SER A 53 3.87 9.98 12.48
CA SER A 53 5.27 9.58 12.28
C SER A 53 5.49 8.06 12.33
N ALA A 54 4.45 7.28 12.57
CA ALA A 54 4.50 5.82 12.65
C ALA A 54 5.13 5.17 11.40
N TRP A 55 5.02 5.81 10.25
CA TRP A 55 5.62 5.31 9.01
C TRP A 55 7.16 5.32 9.02
N GLN A 56 7.78 6.12 9.88
CA GLN A 56 9.24 6.17 10.12
C GLN A 56 9.66 5.55 11.45
N ALA A 57 8.84 4.69 12.05
CA ALA A 57 9.16 3.99 13.30
C ALA A 57 10.27 2.93 13.13
N THR A 58 11.34 3.25 12.40
CA THR A 58 12.56 2.44 12.30
C THR A 58 13.21 2.27 13.68
N LEU A 59 13.82 1.10 13.92
CA LEU A 59 14.54 0.85 15.16
C LEU A 59 15.97 1.36 15.06
N PRO A 60 16.43 2.25 15.96
CA PRO A 60 17.82 2.74 15.94
C PRO A 60 18.86 1.64 16.15
N SER A 61 18.47 0.53 16.78
CA SER A 61 19.34 -0.63 17.02
C SER A 61 19.47 -1.57 15.82
N TYR A 62 18.69 -1.38 14.76
CA TYR A 62 18.77 -2.21 13.57
C TYR A 62 20.00 -1.86 12.72
N ASP A 63 20.81 -2.86 12.40
CA ASP A 63 21.97 -2.71 11.53
C ASP A 63 21.54 -2.55 10.06
N ARG A 64 21.47 -1.29 9.61
CA ARG A 64 21.07 -0.93 8.25
C ARG A 64 21.98 -1.52 7.16
N SER A 65 23.20 -1.95 7.49
CA SER A 65 24.09 -2.60 6.52
C SER A 65 23.53 -3.95 6.01
N LYS A 66 22.68 -4.61 6.82
CA LYS A 66 22.01 -5.88 6.51
C LYS A 66 20.68 -5.71 5.79
N LEU A 67 20.20 -4.47 5.62
CA LEU A 67 18.84 -4.19 5.13
C LEU A 67 18.50 -4.94 3.84
N VAL A 68 19.41 -4.94 2.87
CA VAL A 68 19.18 -5.58 1.57
C VAL A 68 19.07 -7.09 1.76
N ASP A 69 20.02 -7.72 2.45
CA ASP A 69 20.08 -9.17 2.63
C ASP A 69 18.88 -9.69 3.43
N ASP A 70 18.54 -9.01 4.52
CA ASP A 70 17.39 -9.36 5.36
C ASP A 70 16.06 -9.18 4.60
N THR A 71 15.95 -8.13 3.78
CA THR A 71 14.78 -7.93 2.91
C THR A 71 14.63 -9.08 1.92
N LEU A 72 15.71 -9.46 1.23
CA LEU A 72 15.68 -10.56 0.26
C LEU A 72 15.35 -11.90 0.92
N ALA A 73 15.90 -12.16 2.11
CA ALA A 73 15.63 -13.38 2.88
C ALA A 73 14.15 -13.53 3.26
N LEU A 74 13.43 -12.41 3.44
CA LEU A 74 12.00 -12.39 3.74
C LEU A 74 11.12 -12.52 2.49
N LEU A 75 11.62 -12.19 1.30
CA LEU A 75 10.86 -12.22 0.03
C LEU A 75 10.91 -13.59 -0.68
N THR A 76 10.70 -14.66 0.08
CA THR A 76 10.70 -16.05 -0.43
C THR A 76 9.44 -16.39 -1.24
N PRO A 77 9.46 -17.39 -2.14
CA PRO A 77 8.28 -17.78 -2.92
C PRO A 77 7.01 -18.09 -2.11
N ARG A 78 7.13 -18.43 -0.82
CA ARG A 78 6.00 -18.73 0.07
C ARG A 78 5.49 -17.52 0.84
N THR A 79 6.18 -16.39 0.78
CA THR A 79 5.79 -15.16 1.49
C THR A 79 4.52 -14.58 0.87
N PRO A 80 3.42 -14.43 1.63
CA PRO A 80 2.18 -13.84 1.12
C PRO A 80 2.39 -12.40 0.64
N VAL A 81 1.63 -11.98 -0.37
CA VAL A 81 1.81 -10.67 -1.01
C VAL A 81 1.71 -9.50 -0.04
N ILE A 82 0.73 -9.52 0.88
CA ILE A 82 0.62 -8.51 1.94
C ILE A 82 1.88 -8.43 2.82
N VAL A 83 2.50 -9.57 3.13
CA VAL A 83 3.73 -9.62 3.93
C VAL A 83 4.92 -9.06 3.15
N ARG A 84 4.97 -9.30 1.83
CA ARG A 84 5.96 -8.69 0.94
C ARG A 84 5.81 -7.17 0.93
N MET A 85 4.58 -6.67 0.81
CA MET A 85 4.28 -5.24 0.82
C MET A 85 4.75 -4.57 2.11
N GLU A 86 4.43 -5.15 3.28
CA GLU A 86 4.88 -4.60 4.57
C GLU A 86 6.41 -4.66 4.73
N THR A 87 7.04 -5.73 4.23
CA THR A 87 8.49 -5.86 4.24
C THR A 87 9.14 -4.77 3.39
N LEU A 88 8.64 -4.54 2.18
CA LEU A 88 9.13 -3.49 1.30
C LEU A 88 8.85 -2.09 1.86
N ARG A 89 7.69 -1.87 2.49
CA ARG A 89 7.36 -0.62 3.18
C ARG A 89 8.37 -0.30 4.28
N ARG A 90 8.67 -1.27 5.16
CA ARG A 90 9.67 -1.13 6.22
C ARG A 90 11.07 -0.92 5.63
N ALA A 91 11.41 -1.64 4.57
CA ALA A 91 12.69 -1.46 3.89
C ALA A 91 12.85 -0.05 3.30
N SER A 92 11.79 0.49 2.71
CA SER A 92 11.75 1.88 2.24
C SER A 92 11.92 2.87 3.40
N ALA A 93 11.26 2.64 4.55
CA ALA A 93 11.43 3.49 5.74
C ALA A 93 12.88 3.48 6.26
N TYR A 94 13.57 2.33 6.28
CA TYR A 94 14.97 2.21 6.67
C TYR A 94 15.98 2.80 5.67
N SER A 95 15.55 3.15 4.46
CA SER A 95 16.46 3.58 3.38
C SER A 95 16.11 4.95 2.81
N VAL A 96 15.00 5.56 3.24
CA VAL A 96 14.47 6.82 2.70
C VAL A 96 15.48 7.98 2.76
N ASP A 97 16.35 7.99 3.77
CA ASP A 97 17.37 9.00 4.04
C ASP A 97 18.78 8.61 3.55
N ASP A 98 18.98 7.37 3.06
CA ASP A 98 20.26 6.87 2.57
C ASP A 98 20.14 6.41 1.12
N LYS A 99 20.59 7.28 0.22
CA LYS A 99 20.59 7.02 -1.23
C LYS A 99 21.35 5.74 -1.59
N ALA A 100 22.47 5.44 -0.93
CA ALA A 100 23.29 4.29 -1.26
C ALA A 100 22.57 2.99 -0.92
N ILE A 101 21.94 2.92 0.26
CA ILE A 101 21.13 1.77 0.66
C ILE A 101 19.90 1.62 -0.24
N ALA A 102 19.16 2.70 -0.50
CA ALA A 102 17.98 2.66 -1.37
C ALA A 102 18.33 2.21 -2.80
N THR A 103 19.46 2.68 -3.34
CA THR A 103 19.95 2.25 -4.66
C THR A 103 20.31 0.77 -4.66
N ARG A 104 21.04 0.29 -3.65
CA ARG A 104 21.40 -1.14 -3.52
C ARG A 104 20.15 -2.02 -3.43
N LEU A 105 19.14 -1.61 -2.67
CA LEU A 105 17.89 -2.35 -2.56
C LEU A 105 17.15 -2.42 -3.91
N LEU A 106 17.03 -1.29 -4.62
CA LEU A 106 16.45 -1.25 -5.96
C LEU A 106 17.19 -2.17 -6.93
N SER A 107 18.52 -2.07 -7.00
CA SER A 107 19.33 -2.90 -7.90
C SER A 107 19.21 -4.39 -7.57
N ALA A 108 19.11 -4.75 -6.29
CA ALA A 108 18.97 -6.14 -5.87
C ALA A 108 17.61 -6.75 -6.28
N LEU A 109 16.51 -5.98 -6.21
CA LEU A 109 15.20 -6.43 -6.69
C LEU A 109 15.10 -6.40 -8.22
N GLU A 110 15.69 -5.40 -8.86
CA GLU A 110 15.76 -5.32 -10.32
C GLU A 110 16.47 -6.53 -10.92
N ALA A 111 17.61 -6.94 -10.33
CA ALA A 111 18.38 -8.10 -10.79
C ALA A 111 17.62 -9.43 -10.75
N ARG A 112 16.56 -9.52 -9.92
CA ARG A 112 15.66 -10.69 -9.84
C ARG A 112 14.49 -10.62 -10.82
N THR A 113 14.21 -9.43 -11.37
CA THR A 113 13.00 -9.16 -12.14
C THR A 113 13.13 -9.65 -13.58
N THR A 114 12.02 -10.16 -14.12
CA THR A 114 11.90 -10.47 -15.55
C THR A 114 10.81 -9.60 -16.17
N LYS A 115 11.09 -8.93 -17.30
CA LYS A 115 10.13 -8.05 -17.99
C LYS A 115 8.87 -8.79 -18.46
N MET A 116 9.00 -10.08 -18.75
CA MET A 116 7.91 -10.98 -19.18
C MET A 116 7.98 -12.26 -18.34
N PRO A 117 7.46 -12.24 -17.10
CA PRO A 117 7.48 -13.41 -16.24
C PRO A 117 6.62 -14.52 -16.87
N LYS A 118 7.08 -15.76 -16.73
CA LYS A 118 6.47 -17.00 -17.24
C LYS A 118 6.05 -17.95 -16.12
N THR A 119 6.41 -17.62 -14.89
CA THR A 119 6.08 -18.41 -13.71
C THR A 119 5.57 -17.49 -12.60
N PRO A 120 4.79 -18.01 -11.63
CA PRO A 120 4.40 -17.24 -10.44
C PRO A 120 5.59 -16.69 -9.66
N ALA A 121 6.71 -17.42 -9.59
CA ALA A 121 7.92 -16.97 -8.89
C ALA A 121 8.57 -15.76 -9.58
N GLU A 122 8.68 -15.80 -10.91
CA GLU A 122 9.13 -14.64 -11.70
C GLU A 122 8.14 -13.47 -11.59
N GLY A 123 6.83 -13.77 -11.55
CA GLY A 123 5.79 -12.78 -11.31
C GLY A 123 5.97 -12.07 -9.95
N LEU A 124 6.25 -12.82 -8.88
CA LEU A 124 6.52 -12.25 -7.56
C LEU A 124 7.81 -11.43 -7.52
N ALA A 125 8.84 -11.80 -8.28
CA ALA A 125 10.05 -10.96 -8.39
C ALA A 125 9.74 -9.62 -9.09
N SER A 126 8.97 -9.65 -10.18
CA SER A 126 8.49 -8.44 -10.85
C SER A 126 7.57 -7.60 -9.96
N PHE A 127 6.72 -8.25 -9.15
CA PHE A 127 5.92 -7.59 -8.13
C PHE A 127 6.80 -6.86 -7.12
N ASP A 128 7.78 -7.53 -6.51
CA ASP A 128 8.63 -6.97 -5.46
C ASP A 128 9.32 -5.68 -5.95
N TYR A 129 9.91 -5.71 -7.15
CA TYR A 129 10.58 -4.56 -7.74
C TYR A 129 9.61 -3.45 -8.13
N GLY A 130 8.51 -3.80 -8.82
CA GLY A 130 7.49 -2.83 -9.23
C GLY A 130 6.85 -2.10 -8.06
N TYR A 131 6.54 -2.85 -6.99
CA TYR A 131 6.00 -2.29 -5.76
C TYR A 131 6.99 -1.33 -5.09
N LEU A 132 8.26 -1.71 -4.94
CA LEU A 132 9.28 -0.85 -4.35
C LEU A 132 9.47 0.46 -5.14
N VAL A 133 9.44 0.37 -6.48
CA VAL A 133 9.53 1.53 -7.38
C VAL A 133 8.38 2.51 -7.11
N GLU A 134 7.14 2.03 -6.99
CA GLU A 134 5.99 2.88 -6.67
C GLU A 134 6.03 3.44 -5.24
N THR A 135 6.50 2.65 -4.27
CA THR A 135 6.70 3.12 -2.88
C THR A 135 7.72 4.26 -2.83
N TYR A 136 8.87 4.13 -3.51
CA TYR A 136 9.83 5.23 -3.59
C TYR A 136 9.32 6.41 -4.40
N ARG A 137 8.46 6.20 -5.41
CA ARG A 137 7.85 7.30 -6.16
C ARG A 137 6.95 8.16 -5.28
N GLN A 138 6.16 7.52 -4.42
CA GLN A 138 5.33 8.21 -3.42
C GLN A 138 6.19 8.95 -2.38
N LEU A 139 7.34 8.38 -2.00
CA LEU A 139 8.31 9.01 -1.12
C LEU A 139 9.17 10.09 -1.78
N GLY A 140 9.40 10.03 -3.09
CA GLY A 140 10.20 10.99 -3.85
C GLY A 140 9.60 12.40 -3.83
N GLN A 141 8.28 12.50 -3.68
CA GLN A 141 7.57 13.76 -3.38
C GLN A 141 7.91 14.34 -2.00
N ARG A 142 8.59 13.56 -1.15
CA ARG A 142 8.96 13.88 0.24
C ARG A 142 10.47 13.81 0.52
N GLY A 143 11.32 13.67 -0.49
CA GLY A 143 12.78 13.86 -0.34
C GLY A 143 13.71 12.66 -0.61
N VAL A 144 13.26 11.59 -1.28
CA VAL A 144 14.17 10.46 -1.61
C VAL A 144 15.06 10.75 -2.82
N ALA A 145 16.37 10.59 -2.64
CA ALA A 145 17.40 10.83 -3.65
C ALA A 145 17.60 9.68 -4.68
N VAL A 146 16.59 8.83 -4.90
CA VAL A 146 16.60 7.76 -5.94
C VAL A 146 15.67 8.05 -7.11
N LYS A 147 15.07 9.25 -7.17
CA LYS A 147 14.16 9.65 -8.27
C LYS A 147 14.74 9.33 -9.65
N ALA A 148 15.98 9.71 -9.92
CA ALA A 148 16.63 9.45 -11.21
C ALA A 148 16.78 7.95 -11.53
N THR A 149 16.92 7.10 -10.51
CA THR A 149 17.04 5.64 -10.65
C THR A 149 15.71 4.99 -11.04
N ILE A 150 14.59 5.53 -10.57
CA ILE A 150 13.25 5.00 -10.84
C ILE A 150 12.52 5.75 -11.96
N ASP A 151 13.09 6.86 -12.45
CA ASP A 151 12.60 7.59 -13.61
C ASP A 151 12.73 6.70 -14.86
N GLY A 152 11.61 6.44 -15.54
CA GLY A 152 11.53 5.53 -16.68
C GLY A 152 11.15 4.08 -16.34
N VAL A 153 11.02 3.73 -15.06
CA VAL A 153 10.50 2.42 -14.63
C VAL A 153 9.01 2.51 -14.34
N ASP A 154 8.19 1.82 -15.13
CA ASP A 154 6.76 1.65 -14.88
C ASP A 154 6.52 0.51 -13.87
N GLY A 155 6.49 0.88 -12.59
CA GLY A 155 6.29 -0.08 -11.49
C GLY A 155 4.91 -0.72 -11.51
N TYR A 156 3.89 0.04 -11.89
CA TYR A 156 2.54 -0.49 -12.11
C TYR A 156 2.49 -1.55 -13.23
N ALA A 157 3.21 -1.36 -14.35
CA ALA A 157 3.30 -2.37 -15.39
C ALA A 157 3.95 -3.67 -14.91
N LEU A 158 4.95 -3.59 -14.03
CA LEU A 158 5.56 -4.77 -13.41
C LEU A 158 4.59 -5.50 -12.47
N VAL A 159 3.79 -4.76 -11.69
CA VAL A 159 2.72 -5.34 -10.85
C VAL A 159 1.63 -6.01 -11.72
N LYS A 160 1.26 -5.41 -12.85
CA LYS A 160 0.36 -6.06 -13.83
C LYS A 160 0.97 -7.32 -14.44
N ALA A 161 2.27 -7.34 -14.71
CA ALA A 161 2.96 -8.52 -15.20
C ALA A 161 2.91 -9.68 -14.17
N ALA A 162 2.97 -9.36 -12.87
CA ALA A 162 2.74 -10.33 -11.81
C ALA A 162 1.30 -10.87 -11.82
N LEU A 163 0.29 -9.99 -11.96
CA LEU A 163 -1.12 -10.41 -12.11
C LEU A 163 -1.35 -11.34 -13.29
N ALA A 164 -0.63 -11.17 -14.41
CA ALA A 164 -0.76 -12.07 -15.54
C ALA A 164 -0.35 -13.53 -15.20
N GLN A 165 0.57 -13.71 -14.25
CA GLN A 165 0.98 -15.04 -13.77
C GLN A 165 0.15 -15.53 -12.58
N MET A 166 -0.50 -14.61 -11.87
CA MET A 166 -1.24 -14.86 -10.64
C MET A 166 -2.59 -14.12 -10.67
N PRO A 167 -3.49 -14.43 -11.63
CA PRO A 167 -4.69 -13.62 -11.90
C PRO A 167 -5.71 -13.62 -10.75
N ASN A 168 -5.67 -14.64 -9.89
CA ASN A 168 -6.57 -14.83 -8.76
C ASN A 168 -5.93 -14.43 -7.41
N ASP A 169 -4.79 -13.74 -7.42
CA ASP A 169 -4.15 -13.28 -6.19
C ASP A 169 -4.77 -11.97 -5.69
N ALA A 170 -5.49 -12.05 -4.56
CA ALA A 170 -6.17 -10.92 -3.95
C ALA A 170 -5.19 -9.83 -3.46
N GLY A 171 -3.99 -10.23 -3.02
CA GLY A 171 -2.97 -9.32 -2.52
C GLY A 171 -2.37 -8.46 -3.63
N ILE A 172 -2.14 -9.04 -4.82
CA ILE A 172 -1.63 -8.26 -5.96
C ILE A 172 -2.71 -7.28 -6.46
N GLN A 173 -3.99 -7.68 -6.47
CA GLN A 173 -5.10 -6.77 -6.78
C GLN A 173 -5.17 -5.61 -5.76
N PHE A 174 -5.01 -5.92 -4.48
CA PHE A 174 -4.96 -4.92 -3.41
C PHE A 174 -3.80 -3.93 -3.60
N ALA A 175 -2.59 -4.42 -3.89
CA ALA A 175 -1.44 -3.57 -4.18
C ALA A 175 -1.66 -2.66 -5.40
N ALA A 176 -2.22 -3.21 -6.48
CA ALA A 176 -2.53 -2.45 -7.69
C ALA A 176 -3.57 -1.35 -7.42
N ALA A 177 -4.55 -1.60 -6.55
CA ALA A 177 -5.52 -0.59 -6.13
C ALA A 177 -4.85 0.58 -5.38
N LEU A 178 -3.90 0.30 -4.48
CA LEU A 178 -3.15 1.35 -3.76
C LEU A 178 -2.24 2.17 -4.70
N ILE A 179 -1.55 1.49 -5.64
CA ILE A 179 -0.67 2.17 -6.62
C ILE A 179 -1.47 3.14 -7.50
N THR A 180 -2.70 2.76 -7.86
CA THR A 180 -3.56 3.53 -8.75
C THR A 180 -4.49 4.50 -8.01
N GLU A 181 -4.30 4.71 -6.71
CA GLU A 181 -5.08 5.62 -5.88
C GLU A 181 -4.75 7.09 -6.20
N SER A 182 -5.17 7.54 -7.38
CA SER A 182 -5.05 8.92 -7.85
C SER A 182 -6.23 9.28 -8.77
N PRO A 183 -6.56 10.59 -8.92
CA PRO A 183 -7.59 11.01 -9.86
C PRO A 183 -7.33 10.55 -11.31
N ALA A 184 -6.07 10.52 -11.75
CA ALA A 184 -5.69 10.16 -13.12
C ALA A 184 -5.89 8.67 -13.44
N THR A 185 -5.90 7.82 -12.41
CA THR A 185 -5.98 6.35 -12.54
C THR A 185 -7.23 5.77 -11.87
N ARG A 186 -8.27 6.60 -11.70
CA ARG A 186 -9.49 6.27 -10.95
C ARG A 186 -10.19 5.00 -11.47
N ALA A 187 -10.20 4.79 -12.78
CA ALA A 187 -10.83 3.61 -13.39
C ALA A 187 -10.07 2.33 -13.01
N GLN A 188 -8.75 2.34 -13.12
CA GLN A 188 -7.89 1.21 -12.74
C GLN A 188 -8.00 0.93 -11.25
N HIS A 189 -8.00 1.96 -10.41
CA HIS A 189 -8.21 1.84 -8.98
C HIS A 189 -9.52 1.15 -8.65
N ALA A 190 -10.64 1.61 -9.23
CA ALA A 190 -11.96 1.02 -8.97
C ALA A 190 -12.01 -0.46 -9.41
N GLU A 191 -11.42 -0.80 -10.55
CA GLU A 191 -11.36 -2.18 -11.05
C GLU A 191 -10.56 -3.09 -10.11
N HIS A 192 -9.34 -2.69 -9.74
CA HIS A 192 -8.48 -3.46 -8.85
C HIS A 192 -9.09 -3.58 -7.44
N LEU A 193 -9.66 -2.49 -6.92
CA LEU A 193 -10.30 -2.50 -5.61
C LEU A 193 -11.52 -3.45 -5.59
N GLN A 194 -12.34 -3.45 -6.63
CA GLN A 194 -13.47 -4.36 -6.72
C GLN A 194 -13.03 -5.82 -6.75
N LYS A 195 -11.99 -6.15 -7.53
CA LYS A 195 -11.41 -7.49 -7.58
C LYS A 195 -10.81 -7.90 -6.23
N ALA A 196 -10.06 -7.00 -5.60
CA ALA A 196 -9.50 -7.23 -4.27
C ALA A 196 -10.58 -7.50 -3.23
N LYS A 197 -11.67 -6.71 -3.21
CA LYS A 197 -12.83 -6.91 -2.31
C LYS A 197 -13.52 -8.24 -2.53
N GLU A 198 -13.72 -8.64 -3.79
CA GLU A 198 -14.38 -9.90 -4.11
C GLU A 198 -13.52 -11.09 -3.67
N MET A 199 -12.23 -11.09 -4.05
CA MET A 199 -11.32 -12.19 -3.74
C MET A 199 -10.97 -12.26 -2.24
N ALA A 200 -10.96 -11.13 -1.53
CA ALA A 200 -10.72 -11.06 -0.08
C ALA A 200 -11.75 -11.84 0.75
N LYS A 201 -12.94 -12.15 0.22
CA LYS A 201 -13.91 -13.02 0.90
C LYS A 201 -13.33 -14.40 1.26
N SER A 202 -12.31 -14.84 0.52
CA SER A 202 -11.60 -16.10 0.76
C SER A 202 -10.18 -15.91 1.31
N ASP A 203 -9.76 -14.66 1.58
CA ASP A 203 -8.43 -14.34 2.11
C ASP A 203 -8.57 -13.35 3.28
N ALA A 204 -8.54 -13.90 4.50
CA ALA A 204 -8.73 -13.12 5.72
C ALA A 204 -7.64 -12.06 5.93
N LEU A 205 -6.42 -12.27 5.42
CA LEU A 205 -5.34 -11.29 5.55
C LEU A 205 -5.60 -10.09 4.65
N VAL A 206 -5.96 -10.34 3.39
CA VAL A 206 -6.33 -9.28 2.44
C VAL A 206 -7.61 -8.58 2.89
N ALA A 207 -8.60 -9.30 3.42
CA ALA A 207 -9.85 -8.71 3.92
C ALA A 207 -9.61 -7.64 5.00
N ARG A 208 -8.72 -7.92 5.98
CA ARG A 208 -8.37 -6.94 7.02
C ARG A 208 -7.68 -5.72 6.44
N ASN A 209 -6.80 -5.90 5.46
CA ASN A 209 -6.09 -4.80 4.81
C ASN A 209 -7.00 -3.96 3.92
N VAL A 210 -7.90 -4.58 3.16
CA VAL A 210 -8.95 -3.87 2.39
C VAL A 210 -9.84 -3.05 3.32
N ALA A 211 -10.29 -3.64 4.43
CA ALA A 211 -11.16 -2.95 5.39
C ALA A 211 -10.47 -1.76 6.06
N THR A 212 -9.16 -1.81 6.28
CA THR A 212 -8.40 -0.73 6.94
C THR A 212 -7.95 0.37 5.99
N HIS A 213 -7.63 0.03 4.74
CA HIS A 213 -7.07 0.98 3.76
C HIS A 213 -8.10 1.58 2.81
N PHE A 214 -9.27 0.95 2.69
CA PHE A 214 -10.34 1.41 1.79
C PHE A 214 -11.71 1.50 2.49
N ALA A 215 -11.71 1.67 3.82
CA ALA A 215 -12.92 2.03 4.55
C ALA A 215 -13.45 3.37 4.04
N ASN A 216 -14.64 3.32 3.44
CA ASN A 216 -15.51 4.48 3.26
C ASN A 216 -16.51 4.52 4.41
#